data_AF-A0A2G4I3C8-F1
#
_entry.id   AF-A0A2G4I3C8-F1
#
_cell.length_a   1.000
_cell.length_b   1.000
_cell.length_c   1.000
_cell.angle_alpha   90.00
_cell.angle_beta   90.00
_cell.angle_gamma   90.00
#
_symmetry.space_group_name_H-M   'P 1'
#
loop_
_entity.id
_entity.type
_entity.pdbx_description
1 polymer ?
#
loop_
_entity_poly.entity_id
_entity_poly.type
_entity_poly.pdbx_seq_one_letter_code
_entity_poly.pdbx_strand_id
1 'polypeptide(L)'
;MKSLAFLIAFVCLTARLHAATVLVEAESFKAPGGWVLDTQFIETMGSPYLMAHGLGTPVADATTTVKLPQAGNWRVWVRTMDWVAR
;
A
#
# COMPACT_ATOMS: atom_id res chain seq x y z
N MET A 1 -34.30 -20.53 26.30
CA MET A 1 -33.16 -19.83 26.93
C MET A 1 -31.80 -20.36 26.48
N LYS A 2 -31.55 -21.68 26.50
CA LYS A 2 -30.29 -22.28 26.03
C LYS A 2 -30.00 -22.01 24.54
N SER A 3 -31.03 -22.08 23.68
CA SER A 3 -30.95 -21.81 22.24
C SER A 3 -30.60 -20.36 21.89
N LEU A 4 -31.02 -19.39 22.72
CA LEU A 4 -30.68 -17.97 22.53
C LEU A 4 -29.21 -17.71 22.93
N ALA A 5 -28.72 -18.37 23.98
CA ALA A 5 -27.32 -18.29 24.40
C ALA A 5 -26.36 -18.88 23.34
N PHE A 6 -26.75 -19.99 22.68
CA PHE A 6 -25.97 -20.56 21.57
C PHE A 6 -25.90 -19.63 20.35
N LEU A 7 -26.99 -18.94 20.02
CA LEU A 7 -27.03 -18.00 18.89
C LEU A 7 -26.13 -16.77 19.14
N ILE A 8 -26.13 -16.23 20.37
CA ILE A 8 -25.27 -15.12 20.77
C ILE A 8 -23.79 -15.51 20.74
N ALA A 9 -23.45 -16.70 21.24
CA ALA A 9 -22.09 -17.22 21.20
C ALA A 9 -21.57 -17.42 19.76
N PHE A 10 -22.43 -17.88 18.84
CA PHE A 10 -22.08 -18.04 17.43
C PHE A 10 -21.83 -16.69 16.74
N VAL A 11 -22.64 -15.66 17.01
CA VAL A 11 -22.46 -14.31 16.45
C VAL A 11 -21.16 -13.66 16.97
N CYS A 12 -20.83 -13.81 18.25
CA CYS A 12 -19.57 -13.30 18.82
C CYS A 12 -18.33 -13.97 18.21
N LEU A 13 -18.42 -15.25 17.80
CA LEU A 13 -17.32 -15.97 17.14
C LEU A 13 -17.04 -15.47 15.71
N THR A 14 -17.98 -14.74 15.11
CA THR A 14 -17.84 -14.14 13.77
C THR A 14 -17.39 -12.68 13.80
N ALA A 15 -17.04 -12.14 14.98
CA ALA A 15 -16.44 -10.82 15.09
C ALA A 15 -15.18 -10.78 14.21
N ARG A 16 -15.26 -10.03 13.11
CA ARG A 16 -14.20 -9.98 12.11
C ARG A 16 -12.96 -9.35 12.74
N LEU A 17 -11.87 -10.12 12.83
CA LEU A 17 -10.55 -9.57 13.07
C LEU A 17 -10.19 -8.71 11.86
N HIS A 18 -10.32 -7.39 12.01
CA HIS A 18 -9.94 -6.44 10.97
C HIS A 18 -8.48 -6.03 11.20
N ALA A 19 -7.60 -6.42 10.28
CA ALA A 19 -6.22 -5.95 10.31
C ALA A 19 -6.20 -4.48 9.85
N ALA A 20 -5.45 -3.64 10.59
CA ALA A 20 -5.21 -2.28 10.14
C ALA A 20 -4.48 -2.31 8.79
N THR A 21 -4.93 -1.48 7.85
CA THR A 21 -4.29 -1.31 6.54
C THR A 21 -3.89 0.14 6.39
N VAL A 22 -2.69 0.38 5.87
CA VAL A 22 -2.18 1.73 5.57
C VAL A 22 -1.85 1.77 4.09
N LEU A 23 -2.51 2.66 3.35
CA LEU A 23 -2.13 3.00 1.98
C LEU A 23 -1.09 4.12 2.02
N VAL A 24 0.02 3.92 1.32
CA VAL A 24 1.09 4.90 1.20
C VAL A 24 1.26 5.25 -0.26
N GLU A 25 0.92 6.48 -0.62
CA GLU A 25 1.02 7.02 -1.98
C GLU A 25 2.46 7.46 -2.25
N ALA A 26 3.12 6.77 -3.19
CA ALA A 26 4.54 6.99 -3.50
C ALA A 26 4.79 8.38 -4.08
N GLU A 27 3.85 8.89 -4.88
CA GLU A 27 3.83 10.24 -5.44
C GLU A 27 3.89 11.34 -4.37
N SER A 28 3.51 11.03 -3.13
CA SER A 28 3.50 11.94 -1.98
C SER A 28 4.73 11.77 -1.06
N PHE A 29 5.77 11.06 -1.51
CA PHE A 29 7.00 10.92 -0.73
C PHE A 29 7.68 12.27 -0.51
N LYS A 30 8.16 12.49 0.71
CA LYS A 30 8.81 13.76 1.08
C LYS A 30 10.11 14.01 0.33
N ALA A 31 10.86 12.94 0.06
CA ALA A 31 12.08 13.00 -0.74
C ALA A 31 11.91 12.05 -1.93
N PRO A 32 11.74 12.58 -3.15
CA PRO A 32 11.58 11.73 -4.34
C PRO A 32 12.90 11.07 -4.78
N GLY A 33 14.05 11.47 -4.23
CA GLY A 33 15.34 10.96 -4.67
C GLY A 33 15.59 11.32 -6.13
N GLY A 34 15.95 10.32 -6.94
CA GLY A 34 16.08 10.47 -8.39
C GLY A 34 14.84 10.04 -9.19
N TRP A 35 13.71 9.80 -8.52
CA TRP A 35 12.46 9.42 -9.16
C TRP A 35 11.71 10.65 -9.68
N VAL A 36 10.94 10.45 -10.75
CA VAL A 36 10.11 11.49 -11.36
C VAL A 36 8.63 11.17 -11.11
N LEU A 37 7.86 12.18 -10.74
CA LEU A 37 6.40 12.08 -10.67
C LEU A 37 5.84 12.00 -12.09
N ASP A 38 5.19 10.89 -12.41
CA ASP A 38 4.52 10.69 -13.70
C ASP A 38 3.00 10.72 -13.52
N THR A 39 2.34 11.50 -14.39
CA THR A 39 0.88 11.62 -14.45
C THR A 39 0.34 11.33 -15.85
N GLN A 40 1.17 10.84 -16.78
CA GLN A 40 0.78 10.67 -18.18
C GLN A 40 -0.02 9.38 -18.39
N PHE A 41 0.18 8.38 -17.54
CA PHE A 41 -0.44 7.06 -17.66
C PHE A 41 -1.41 6.74 -16.51
N ILE A 42 -2.02 7.76 -15.90
CA ILE A 42 -2.96 7.58 -14.77
C ILE A 42 -4.18 6.72 -15.15
N GLU A 43 -4.63 6.67 -16.40
CA GLU A 43 -5.75 5.81 -16.79
C GLU A 43 -5.36 4.32 -16.75
N THR A 44 -4.08 4.01 -16.99
CA THR A 44 -3.55 2.65 -16.87
C THR A 44 -3.19 2.32 -15.42
N MET A 45 -2.66 3.30 -14.70
CA MET A 45 -2.19 3.14 -13.32
C MET A 45 -3.25 3.49 -12.26
N GLY A 46 -4.41 4.03 -12.61
CA GLY A 46 -5.42 4.51 -11.65
C GLY A 46 -4.98 5.64 -10.69
N SER A 47 -3.71 6.09 -10.73
CA SER A 47 -3.16 7.16 -9.88
C SER A 47 -1.84 7.69 -10.48
N PRO A 48 -1.37 8.88 -10.08
CA PRO A 48 0.03 9.26 -10.24
C PRO A 48 0.96 8.22 -9.60
N TYR A 49 2.21 8.18 -10.06
CA TYR A 49 3.20 7.25 -9.53
C TYR A 49 4.61 7.84 -9.69
N LEU A 50 5.57 7.29 -8.95
CA LEU A 50 6.97 7.59 -9.15
C LEU A 50 7.57 6.64 -10.20
N MET A 51 8.25 7.20 -11.19
CA MET A 51 8.95 6.48 -12.23
C MET A 51 10.46 6.71 -12.12
N ALA A 52 11.23 5.62 -12.05
CA ALA A 52 12.67 5.65 -12.15
C ALA A 52 13.04 5.60 -13.65
N HIS A 53 13.22 6.77 -14.27
CA HIS A 53 13.52 6.80 -15.70
C HIS A 53 14.84 6.09 -16.01
N GLY A 54 15.87 6.29 -15.17
CA GLY A 54 17.13 5.52 -15.02
C GLY A 54 18.03 5.33 -16.25
N LEU A 55 17.45 5.18 -17.45
CA LEU A 55 18.09 4.83 -18.71
C LEU A 55 19.14 3.73 -18.54
N GLY A 56 18.78 2.68 -17.78
CA GLY A 56 19.66 1.55 -17.47
C GLY A 56 20.57 1.74 -16.25
N THR A 57 20.52 2.90 -15.59
CA THR A 57 21.25 3.21 -14.35
C THR A 57 20.27 3.37 -13.18
N PRO A 58 20.52 2.76 -12.01
CA PRO A 58 19.72 3.00 -10.82
C PRO A 58 19.70 4.48 -10.42
N VAL A 59 18.52 5.00 -10.07
CA VAL A 59 18.36 6.35 -9.52
C VAL A 59 18.43 6.32 -8.00
N ALA A 60 18.66 7.47 -7.37
CA ALA A 60 18.65 7.58 -5.91
C ALA A 60 17.26 7.25 -5.33
N ASP A 61 17.25 6.63 -4.15
CA ASP A 61 16.02 6.15 -3.49
C ASP A 61 15.04 7.29 -3.16
N ALA A 62 13.75 7.04 -3.42
CA ALA A 62 12.67 7.84 -2.88
C ALA A 62 12.36 7.40 -1.45
N THR A 63 12.19 8.34 -0.53
CA THR A 63 11.94 8.06 0.89
C THR A 63 10.82 8.89 1.49
N THR A 64 10.10 8.26 2.41
CA THR A 64 9.14 8.93 3.28
C THR A 64 9.10 8.23 4.64
N THR A 65 8.46 8.86 5.60
CA THR A 65 8.18 8.26 6.92
C THR A 65 6.68 8.23 7.13
N VAL A 66 6.17 7.05 7.48
CA VAL A 66 4.75 6.84 7.76
C VAL A 66 4.55 6.49 9.23
N LYS A 67 3.41 6.89 9.78
CA LYS A 67 2.98 6.48 11.12
C LYS A 67 2.07 5.28 10.98
N LEU A 68 2.44 4.17 11.62
CA LEU A 68 1.58 3.00 11.72
C LEU A 68 0.67 3.15 12.94
N PRO A 69 -0.61 2.72 12.84
CA PRO A 69 -1.59 2.90 13.91
C PRO A 69 -1.32 2.03 15.14
N GLN A 70 -0.52 0.97 14.99
CA GLN A 70 -0.18 0.05 16.07
C GLN A 70 1.15 -0.67 15.78
N ALA A 71 1.85 -1.05 16.84
CA ALA A 71 3.03 -1.91 16.76
C ALA A 71 2.63 -3.35 16.38
N GLY A 72 3.51 -4.06 15.67
CA GLY A 72 3.28 -5.44 15.26
C GLY A 72 3.99 -5.78 13.96
N ASN A 73 3.73 -6.98 13.44
CA ASN A 73 4.25 -7.42 12.16
C ASN A 73 3.36 -6.91 11.03
N TRP A 74 3.98 -6.29 10.02
CA TRP A 74 3.29 -5.78 8.84
C TRP A 74 3.79 -6.50 7.60
N ARG A 75 2.89 -6.71 6.63
CA ARG A 75 3.26 -7.13 5.29
C ARG A 75 3.25 -5.91 4.39
N VAL A 76 4.38 -5.66 3.72
CA VAL A 76 4.51 -4.59 2.76
C VAL A 76 4.21 -5.15 1.37
N TRP A 77 3.26 -4.52 0.69
CA TRP A 77 2.96 -4.78 -0.71
C TRP A 77 3.32 -3.54 -1.50
N VAL A 78 4.00 -3.73 -2.62
CA VAL A 78 4.36 -2.64 -3.53
C VAL A 78 3.69 -2.91 -4.85
N ARG A 79 2.96 -1.91 -5.35
CA ARG A 79 2.39 -1.95 -6.69
C ARG A 79 3.40 -1.31 -7.64
N THR A 80 3.93 -2.11 -8.56
CA THR A 80 4.97 -1.69 -9.51
C THR A 80 4.53 -2.02 -10.94
N MET A 81 5.11 -1.31 -11.90
CA MET A 81 4.94 -1.56 -13.34
C MET A 81 6.32 -1.48 -13.99
N ASP A 82 6.70 -2.53 -14.72
CA ASP A 82 7.86 -2.48 -15.62
C ASP A 82 7.37 -2.07 -17.00
N TRP A 83 7.75 -0.86 -17.42
CA TRP A 83 7.34 -0.29 -18.70
C TRP A 83 8.16 -0.82 -19.88
N VAL A 84 9.33 -1.41 -19.64
CA VAL A 84 10.27 -1.85 -20.69
C VAL A 84 10.08 -3.33 -21.01
N ALA A 85 9.74 -4.17 -20.02
CA ALA A 85 9.64 -5.63 -20.18
C ALA A 85 8.34 -6.12 -20.87
N ARG A 86 7.79 -5.38 -21.83
CA ARG A 86 6.59 -5.81 -22.59
C ARG A 86 6.92 -6.57 -23.88
#